data_AF-K9ZBD1-F1
#
_entry.id   AF-K9ZBD1-F1
#
_cell.length_a   1.000
_cell.length_b   1.000
_cell.length_c   1.000
_cell.angle_alpha   90.00
_cell.angle_beta   90.00
_cell.angle_gamma   90.00
#
_symmetry.space_group_name_H-M   'P 1'
#
loop_
_entity.id
_entity.type
_entity.pdbx_description
1 polymer ?
#
loop_
_entity_poly.entity_id
_entity_poly.type
_entity_poly.pdbx_seq_one_letter_code
_entity_poly.pdbx_strand_id
1 'polypeptide(L)'
;MQTSFHTALGAMSAFTELFQEPQNLTNYLNQIQQTPDQLLQDLAAKGKNMEEDMASFVKSHCCGCKPKFSYPQYVEQADGQAFNQPYEIKGTTMYGFAIEASMSKLQDVCDKYLNHPSNGEIEYRPVMSHVILTINNLDTLRSVNPPDYDKGTVQEQEVVFWMLTVVGKKVGPVFVAERLAWFIPYIYVNNATPLVSGREVYGFFKQFGTVQMPKIDQPPDLFTLDTLVFKEFTPETKAIEARLLEVRRVWQGEKHPSVKTWGNFEEGISAISNLLFDKNNEILIPGLGLPFNLLNYLIEKVVPLVNLKQFRDAEDSRKACYQALIESPMQLQTFHGGELLGFDDFGDKFELTINKFASQPIVQELGLYTGYSPGSESIQIPIKLAFLLNFDFTFQNGTTVWQAQQK
;
A
#
# COMPACT_ATOMS: atom_id res chain seq x y z
N MET A 1 9.95 -17.44 -20.20
CA MET A 1 9.74 -16.79 -18.88
C MET A 1 9.03 -17.70 -17.89
N GLN A 2 7.92 -18.37 -18.24
CA GLN A 2 7.28 -19.37 -17.35
C GLN A 2 8.21 -20.54 -16.96
N THR A 3 8.95 -21.10 -17.93
CA THR A 3 9.85 -22.25 -17.67
C THR A 3 10.96 -21.92 -16.66
N SER A 4 11.55 -20.71 -16.73
CA SER A 4 12.59 -20.27 -15.79
C SER A 4 12.06 -20.03 -14.37
N PHE A 5 10.83 -19.53 -14.24
CA PHE A 5 10.17 -19.32 -12.95
C PHE A 5 9.81 -20.64 -12.27
N HIS A 6 9.16 -21.56 -12.98
CA HIS A 6 8.87 -22.89 -12.41
C HIS A 6 10.15 -23.66 -12.08
N THR A 7 11.21 -23.54 -12.89
CA THR A 7 12.51 -24.14 -12.58
C THR A 7 13.08 -23.58 -11.27
N ALA A 8 13.00 -22.26 -11.05
CA ALA A 8 13.48 -21.63 -9.82
C ALA A 8 12.69 -22.06 -8.57
N LEU A 9 11.35 -22.12 -8.68
CA LEU A 9 10.47 -22.62 -7.62
C LEU A 9 10.71 -24.10 -7.30
N GLY A 10 10.87 -24.93 -8.33
CA GLY A 10 11.21 -26.35 -8.15
C GLY A 10 12.59 -26.54 -7.53
N ALA A 11 13.57 -25.70 -7.87
CA ALA A 11 14.89 -25.72 -7.24
C ALA A 11 14.79 -25.36 -5.75
N MET A 12 14.00 -24.33 -5.40
CA MET A 12 13.76 -23.97 -4.00
C MET A 12 13.08 -25.08 -3.19
N SER A 13 12.09 -25.76 -3.77
CA SER A 13 11.44 -26.94 -3.15
C SER A 13 12.46 -28.05 -2.87
N ALA A 14 13.28 -28.41 -3.87
CA ALA A 14 14.31 -29.44 -3.71
C ALA A 14 15.35 -29.06 -2.64
N PHE A 15 15.76 -27.79 -2.58
CA PHE A 15 16.65 -27.28 -1.53
C PHE A 15 16.00 -27.38 -0.14
N THR A 16 14.71 -27.10 -0.02
CA THR A 16 13.97 -27.14 1.24
C THR A 16 13.80 -28.58 1.75
N GLU A 17 13.49 -29.54 0.87
CA GLU A 17 13.46 -30.98 1.18
C GLU A 17 14.84 -31.48 1.69
N LEU A 18 15.92 -31.00 1.08
CA LEU A 18 17.31 -31.30 1.47
C LEU A 18 17.67 -30.81 2.88
N PHE A 19 17.12 -29.67 3.31
CA PHE A 19 17.31 -29.15 4.66
C PHE A 19 16.44 -29.85 5.72
N GLN A 20 15.27 -30.36 5.33
CA GLN A 20 14.37 -31.07 6.23
C GLN A 20 14.80 -32.53 6.45
N GLU A 21 15.39 -33.18 5.45
CA GLU A 21 15.86 -34.57 5.53
C GLU A 21 17.25 -34.74 4.88
N PRO A 22 18.35 -34.59 5.64
CA PRO A 22 19.72 -34.65 5.12
C PRO A 22 20.10 -35.97 4.42
N GLN A 23 19.36 -37.06 4.68
CA GLN A 23 19.54 -38.37 4.06
C GLN A 23 19.17 -38.36 2.56
N ASN A 24 18.36 -37.39 2.10
CA ASN A 24 17.96 -37.25 0.69
C ASN A 24 19.08 -36.67 -0.21
N LEU A 25 20.18 -36.20 0.40
CA LEU A 25 21.35 -35.66 -0.31
C LEU A 25 22.02 -36.75 -1.19
N THR A 26 21.98 -38.02 -0.77
CA THR A 26 22.51 -39.15 -1.57
C THR A 26 21.64 -39.45 -2.79
N ASN A 27 20.32 -39.30 -2.69
CA ASN A 27 19.39 -39.49 -3.82
C ASN A 27 19.49 -38.33 -4.82
N TYR A 28 19.64 -37.10 -4.33
CA TYR A 28 19.84 -35.90 -5.16
C TYR A 28 21.17 -35.95 -5.92
N LEU A 29 22.26 -36.37 -5.27
CA LEU A 29 23.57 -36.54 -5.93
C LEU A 29 23.55 -37.64 -7.00
N ASN A 30 22.72 -38.68 -6.84
CA ASN A 30 22.51 -39.71 -7.87
C ASN A 30 21.68 -39.19 -9.06
N GLN A 31 20.82 -38.18 -8.87
CA GLN A 31 20.08 -37.49 -9.94
C GLN A 31 20.99 -36.60 -10.82
N ILE A 32 22.20 -36.24 -10.38
CA ILE A 32 23.17 -35.48 -11.19
C ILE A 32 23.68 -36.28 -12.41
N GLN A 33 23.40 -37.59 -12.49
CA GLN A 33 23.61 -38.37 -13.71
C GLN A 33 22.57 -38.11 -14.81
N GLN A 34 21.50 -37.36 -14.53
CA GLN A 34 20.52 -36.93 -15.53
C GLN A 34 21.13 -35.86 -16.45
N THR A 35 20.67 -35.82 -17.69
CA THR A 35 21.08 -34.76 -18.62
C THR A 35 20.56 -33.39 -18.14
N PRO A 36 21.27 -32.27 -18.39
CA PRO A 36 20.84 -30.94 -17.96
C PRO A 36 19.40 -30.59 -18.35
N ASP A 37 18.96 -31.04 -19.52
CA ASP A 37 17.60 -30.81 -20.02
C ASP A 37 16.53 -31.56 -19.22
N GLN A 38 16.83 -32.79 -18.75
CA GLN A 38 15.92 -33.57 -17.90
C GLN A 38 15.82 -32.96 -16.50
N LEU A 39 16.94 -32.52 -15.92
CA LEU A 39 16.94 -31.83 -14.63
C LEU A 39 16.11 -30.54 -14.69
N LEU A 40 16.26 -29.76 -15.77
CA LEU A 40 15.47 -28.55 -16.01
C LEU A 40 13.97 -28.85 -16.12
N GLN A 41 13.60 -29.94 -16.82
CA GLN A 41 12.20 -30.36 -16.94
C GLN A 41 11.62 -30.83 -15.60
N ASP A 42 12.36 -31.62 -14.82
CA ASP A 42 11.93 -32.10 -13.51
C ASP A 42 11.76 -30.96 -12.51
N LEU A 43 12.69 -30.00 -12.49
CA LEU A 43 12.57 -28.79 -11.66
C LEU A 43 11.38 -27.94 -12.11
N ALA A 44 11.16 -27.75 -13.41
CA ALA A 44 10.00 -27.02 -13.91
C ALA A 44 8.67 -27.74 -13.55
N ALA A 45 8.62 -29.07 -13.63
CA ALA A 45 7.45 -29.86 -13.25
C ALA A 45 7.18 -29.78 -11.74
N LYS A 46 8.20 -29.90 -10.90
CA LYS A 46 8.08 -29.69 -9.44
C LYS A 46 7.57 -28.29 -9.10
N GLY A 47 8.13 -27.25 -9.74
CA GLY A 47 7.68 -25.87 -9.50
C GLY A 47 6.24 -25.64 -9.94
N LYS A 48 5.79 -26.27 -11.03
CA LYS A 48 4.39 -26.24 -11.46
C LYS A 48 3.46 -26.92 -10.46
N ASN A 49 3.82 -28.12 -9.98
CA ASN A 49 3.04 -28.83 -8.97
C ASN A 49 2.96 -28.03 -7.67
N MET A 50 4.06 -27.40 -7.26
CA MET A 50 4.07 -26.55 -6.07
C MET A 50 3.17 -25.33 -6.24
N GLU A 51 3.16 -24.70 -7.42
CA GLU A 51 2.23 -23.60 -7.71
C GLU A 51 0.78 -24.06 -7.71
N GLU A 52 0.48 -25.24 -8.26
CA GLU A 52 -0.85 -25.86 -8.19
C GLU A 52 -1.24 -26.21 -6.75
N ASP A 53 -0.32 -26.70 -5.92
CA ASP A 53 -0.53 -26.98 -4.51
C ASP A 53 -0.69 -25.70 -3.69
N MET A 54 0.04 -24.64 -4.03
CA MET A 54 -0.08 -23.32 -3.41
C MET A 54 -1.40 -22.65 -3.83
N ALA A 55 -1.80 -22.78 -5.10
CA ALA A 55 -3.09 -22.34 -5.61
C ALA A 55 -4.23 -23.16 -4.98
N SER A 56 -4.04 -24.46 -4.77
CA SER A 56 -4.97 -25.36 -4.08
C SER A 56 -5.04 -25.05 -2.59
N PHE A 57 -3.91 -24.73 -1.95
CA PHE A 57 -3.82 -24.25 -0.57
C PHE A 57 -4.54 -22.92 -0.42
N VAL A 58 -4.30 -21.94 -1.29
CA VAL A 58 -5.03 -20.67 -1.35
C VAL A 58 -6.52 -20.92 -1.64
N LYS A 59 -6.87 -21.83 -2.54
CA LYS A 59 -8.28 -22.13 -2.82
C LYS A 59 -8.98 -22.84 -1.66
N SER A 60 -8.28 -23.68 -0.91
CA SER A 60 -8.82 -24.42 0.24
C SER A 60 -8.82 -23.61 1.53
N HIS A 61 -7.80 -22.79 1.77
CA HIS A 61 -7.61 -21.99 2.99
C HIS A 61 -8.02 -20.53 2.84
N CYS A 62 -7.97 -19.94 1.63
CA CYS A 62 -8.42 -18.57 1.35
C CYS A 62 -9.77 -18.52 0.61
N CYS A 63 -10.19 -19.57 -0.10
CA CYS A 63 -11.50 -19.60 -0.80
C CYS A 63 -12.48 -20.68 -0.31
N GLY A 64 -12.18 -21.43 0.75
CA GLY A 64 -12.95 -22.62 1.16
C GLY A 64 -13.59 -22.60 2.55
N CYS A 65 -13.18 -21.71 3.45
CA CYS A 65 -13.75 -21.61 4.79
C CYS A 65 -14.11 -20.15 5.05
N LYS A 66 -15.37 -19.75 4.82
CA LYS A 66 -15.90 -18.56 5.49
C LYS A 66 -15.76 -18.84 6.98
N PRO A 67 -14.94 -18.09 7.75
CA PRO A 67 -15.05 -18.20 9.19
C PRO A 67 -16.48 -17.74 9.49
N LYS A 68 -17.29 -18.63 10.06
CA LYS A 68 -18.55 -18.23 10.70
C LYS A 68 -18.16 -17.43 11.93
N PHE A 69 -17.74 -16.18 11.74
CA PHE A 69 -17.75 -15.24 12.83
C PHE A 69 -19.22 -15.03 13.20
N SER A 70 -19.63 -15.55 14.34
CA SER A 70 -20.94 -15.24 14.90
C SER A 70 -20.87 -13.87 15.58
N TYR A 71 -20.55 -12.84 14.80
CA TYR A 71 -20.74 -11.47 15.29
C TYR A 71 -22.24 -11.20 15.35
N PRO A 72 -22.71 -10.40 16.33
CA PRO A 72 -24.05 -9.85 16.29
C PRO A 72 -24.31 -9.13 14.96
N GLN A 73 -25.56 -9.12 14.53
CA GLN A 73 -25.98 -8.38 13.34
C GLN A 73 -25.69 -6.87 13.54
N TYR A 74 -25.08 -6.23 12.55
CA TYR A 74 -24.88 -4.78 12.56
C TYR A 74 -26.25 -4.09 12.45
N VAL A 75 -26.47 -3.09 13.31
CA VAL A 75 -27.73 -2.33 13.35
C VAL A 75 -27.52 -1.04 12.55
N GLU A 76 -28.13 -1.00 11.36
CA GLU A 76 -28.04 0.16 10.47
C GLU A 76 -28.78 1.37 11.04
N GLN A 77 -28.15 2.55 10.93
CA GLN A 77 -28.80 3.83 11.18
C GLN A 77 -29.19 4.49 9.86
N ALA A 78 -30.39 5.07 9.81
CA ALA A 78 -30.93 5.67 8.58
C ALA A 78 -30.04 6.82 8.05
N ASP A 79 -29.50 7.63 8.96
CA ASP A 79 -28.56 8.72 8.72
C ASP A 79 -27.10 8.32 8.94
N GLY A 80 -26.82 7.02 9.06
CA GLY A 80 -25.49 6.47 9.28
C GLY A 80 -24.54 6.79 8.11
N GLN A 81 -23.35 7.29 8.48
CA GLN A 81 -22.26 7.63 7.55
C GLN A 81 -21.31 6.46 7.26
N ALA A 82 -21.38 5.37 8.04
CA ALA A 82 -20.64 4.14 7.83
C ALA A 82 -21.40 3.27 6.82
N PHE A 83 -21.07 3.39 5.54
CA PHE A 83 -21.66 2.55 4.50
C PHE A 83 -21.08 1.14 4.56
N ASN A 84 -21.85 0.15 4.12
CA ASN A 84 -21.39 -1.21 4.01
C ASN A 84 -20.53 -1.45 2.76
N GLN A 85 -19.54 -2.32 2.88
CA GLN A 85 -18.67 -2.75 1.77
C GLN A 85 -19.38 -3.75 0.84
N PRO A 86 -18.91 -3.93 -0.42
CA PRO A 86 -17.77 -3.27 -1.06
C PRO A 86 -18.12 -1.90 -1.63
N TYR A 87 -17.08 -1.12 -1.96
CA TYR A 87 -17.24 0.21 -2.55
C TYR A 87 -16.84 0.24 -4.02
N GLU A 88 -17.65 0.88 -4.84
CA GLU A 88 -17.34 1.22 -6.23
C GLU A 88 -16.91 2.69 -6.30
N ILE A 89 -15.78 2.93 -6.96
CA ILE A 89 -15.19 4.25 -7.15
C ILE A 89 -14.97 4.48 -8.65
N LYS A 90 -15.47 5.61 -9.17
CA LYS A 90 -15.33 5.98 -10.58
C LYS A 90 -14.80 7.39 -10.76
N GLY A 91 -14.16 7.63 -11.90
CA GLY A 91 -13.62 8.92 -12.27
C GLY A 91 -12.45 9.35 -11.38
N THR A 92 -11.60 8.41 -10.98
CA THR A 92 -10.43 8.73 -10.15
C THR A 92 -9.42 9.51 -10.97
N THR A 93 -9.09 10.72 -10.54
CA THR A 93 -7.92 11.47 -11.01
C THR A 93 -6.88 11.47 -9.91
N MET A 94 -5.74 10.82 -10.13
CA MET A 94 -4.67 10.62 -9.14
C MET A 94 -3.38 11.28 -9.60
N TYR A 95 -2.93 12.29 -8.87
CA TYR A 95 -1.57 12.83 -9.01
C TYR A 95 -0.67 12.15 -7.99
N GLY A 96 0.42 11.54 -8.44
CA GLY A 96 1.40 10.85 -7.60
C GLY A 96 2.76 11.53 -7.60
N PHE A 97 3.37 11.60 -6.42
CA PHE A 97 4.66 12.22 -6.17
C PHE A 97 5.54 11.30 -5.33
N ALA A 98 6.70 10.88 -5.83
CA ALA A 98 7.62 10.06 -5.05
C ALA A 98 8.52 10.93 -4.17
N ILE A 99 8.58 10.59 -2.88
CA ILE A 99 9.31 11.32 -1.86
C ILE A 99 10.31 10.38 -1.20
N GLU A 100 11.56 10.81 -1.11
CA GLU A 100 12.62 10.06 -0.44
C GLU A 100 12.37 9.98 1.07
N ALA A 101 12.56 8.79 1.63
CA ALA A 101 12.26 8.45 3.01
C ALA A 101 13.33 7.53 3.61
N SER A 102 13.42 7.53 4.94
CA SER A 102 14.38 6.68 5.66
C SER A 102 13.83 5.27 5.85
N MET A 103 14.50 4.25 5.30
CA MET A 103 14.11 2.83 5.46
C MET A 103 13.94 2.40 6.92
N SER A 104 14.78 2.88 7.83
CA SER A 104 14.66 2.56 9.25
C SER A 104 13.41 3.19 9.87
N LYS A 105 13.07 4.43 9.48
CA LYS A 105 11.83 5.10 9.92
C LYS A 105 10.58 4.43 9.36
N LEU A 106 10.62 4.00 8.11
CA LEU A 106 9.55 3.21 7.52
C LEU A 106 9.38 1.86 8.24
N GLN A 107 10.47 1.23 8.70
CA GLN A 107 10.39 0.03 9.54
C GLN A 107 9.80 0.36 10.92
N ASP A 108 10.21 1.45 11.57
CA ASP A 108 9.62 1.90 12.85
C ASP A 108 8.09 2.07 12.75
N VAL A 109 7.61 2.57 11.61
CA VAL A 109 6.18 2.71 11.30
C VAL A 109 5.50 1.35 11.15
N CYS A 110 6.08 0.41 10.39
CA CYS A 110 5.56 -0.96 10.29
C CYS A 110 5.53 -1.63 11.67
N ASP A 111 6.57 -1.44 12.47
CA ASP A 111 6.66 -2.02 13.81
C ASP A 111 5.57 -1.47 14.73
N LYS A 112 5.42 -0.14 14.78
CA LYS A 112 4.43 0.55 15.61
C LYS A 112 3.00 0.16 15.27
N TYR A 113 2.64 0.13 13.98
CA TYR A 113 1.24 0.02 13.56
C TYR A 113 0.83 -1.39 13.09
N LEU A 114 1.77 -2.27 12.73
CA LEU A 114 1.45 -3.59 12.18
C LEU A 114 2.09 -4.71 13.01
N ASN A 115 3.41 -4.70 13.21
CA ASN A 115 4.12 -5.84 13.79
C ASN A 115 3.95 -5.96 15.32
N HIS A 116 4.03 -4.85 16.07
CA HIS A 116 3.82 -4.86 17.51
C HIS A 116 2.39 -5.25 17.90
N PRO A 117 1.32 -4.73 17.27
CA PRO A 117 -0.04 -5.22 17.51
C PRO A 117 -0.15 -6.73 17.38
N SER A 118 0.39 -7.31 16.30
CA SER A 118 0.35 -8.76 16.08
C SER A 118 1.41 -9.56 16.84
N ASN A 119 2.18 -8.94 17.75
CA ASN A 119 3.28 -9.57 18.48
C ASN A 119 4.25 -10.35 17.56
N GLY A 120 4.46 -9.86 16.34
CA GLY A 120 5.30 -10.50 15.32
C GLY A 120 4.75 -11.78 14.68
N GLU A 121 3.49 -12.16 14.93
CA GLU A 121 2.83 -13.30 14.24
C GLU A 121 2.77 -13.11 12.71
N ILE A 122 2.60 -11.86 12.30
CA ILE A 122 2.75 -11.38 10.92
C ILE A 122 3.78 -10.26 10.96
N GLU A 123 4.74 -10.31 10.04
CA GLU A 123 5.79 -9.30 9.94
C GLU A 123 5.72 -8.57 8.61
N TYR A 124 5.71 -7.25 8.68
CA TYR A 124 5.71 -6.30 7.58
C TYR A 124 7.05 -5.57 7.56
N ARG A 125 7.65 -5.49 6.37
CA ARG A 125 8.90 -4.76 6.13
C ARG A 125 8.73 -3.85 4.91
N PRO A 126 9.17 -2.58 4.96
CA PRO A 126 9.14 -1.72 3.78
C PRO A 126 10.05 -2.29 2.69
N VAL A 127 9.69 -2.10 1.42
CA VAL A 127 10.47 -2.60 0.28
C VAL A 127 11.33 -1.52 -0.40
N MET A 128 11.11 -0.24 -0.08
CA MET A 128 11.78 0.88 -0.72
C MET A 128 11.95 2.08 0.20
N SER A 129 13.00 2.87 -0.03
CA SER A 129 13.29 4.13 0.67
C SER A 129 12.49 5.32 0.14
N HIS A 130 11.25 5.07 -0.29
CA HIS A 130 10.36 6.07 -0.86
C HIS A 130 8.95 5.86 -0.31
N VAL A 131 8.24 6.96 -0.09
CA VAL A 131 6.78 6.98 0.03
C VAL A 131 6.20 7.66 -1.20
N ILE A 132 5.06 7.17 -1.66
CA ILE A 132 4.31 7.84 -2.72
C ILE A 132 3.25 8.70 -2.06
N LEU A 133 3.30 10.00 -2.29
CA LEU A 133 2.22 10.92 -1.94
C LEU A 133 1.25 10.98 -3.12
N THR A 134 -0.02 10.66 -2.91
CA THR A 134 -1.06 10.90 -3.92
C THR A 134 -2.05 11.96 -3.47
N ILE A 135 -2.53 12.74 -4.44
CA ILE A 135 -3.60 13.72 -4.27
C ILE A 135 -4.66 13.39 -5.31
N ASN A 136 -5.82 12.96 -4.84
CA ASN A 136 -6.83 12.31 -5.65
C ASN A 136 -8.15 13.07 -5.62
N ASN A 137 -8.84 13.07 -6.76
CA ASN A 137 -10.25 13.41 -6.87
C ASN A 137 -11.01 12.16 -7.31
N LEU A 138 -12.04 11.77 -6.56
CA LEU A 138 -12.94 10.66 -6.82
C LEU A 138 -14.32 11.22 -7.15
N ASP A 139 -14.73 11.13 -8.42
CA ASP A 139 -15.99 11.72 -8.88
C ASP A 139 -17.22 11.06 -8.25
N THR A 140 -17.16 9.73 -8.05
CA THR A 140 -18.20 9.01 -7.33
C THR A 140 -17.62 7.90 -6.50
N LEU A 141 -18.09 7.78 -5.26
CA LEU A 141 -17.92 6.64 -4.37
C LEU A 141 -19.30 6.20 -3.87
N ARG A 142 -19.57 4.89 -3.85
CA ARG A 142 -20.79 4.31 -3.28
C ARG A 142 -20.57 2.91 -2.73
N SER A 143 -21.47 2.47 -1.86
CA SER A 143 -21.64 1.03 -1.61
C SER A 143 -22.23 0.33 -2.83
N VAL A 144 -21.84 -0.93 -3.02
CA VAL A 144 -22.41 -1.84 -4.02
C VAL A 144 -23.60 -2.64 -3.44
N ASN A 145 -23.72 -2.72 -2.12
CA ASN A 145 -24.69 -3.58 -1.45
C ASN A 145 -25.85 -2.76 -0.83
N PRO A 146 -27.10 -3.27 -0.87
CA PRO A 146 -28.18 -2.72 -0.05
C PRO A 146 -27.88 -2.84 1.46
N PRO A 147 -28.44 -1.96 2.31
CA PRO A 147 -29.31 -0.85 1.94
C PRO A 147 -28.55 0.38 1.41
N ASP A 148 -27.23 0.46 1.60
CA ASP A 148 -26.47 1.69 1.32
C ASP A 148 -26.30 1.98 -0.17
N TYR A 149 -26.45 0.99 -1.05
CA TYR A 149 -26.56 1.21 -2.49
C TYR A 149 -27.64 2.27 -2.82
N ASP A 150 -28.76 2.25 -2.10
CA ASP A 150 -29.89 3.15 -2.34
C ASP A 150 -29.66 4.57 -1.79
N LYS A 151 -28.61 4.78 -0.98
CA LYS A 151 -28.19 6.13 -0.52
C LYS A 151 -27.51 6.93 -1.63
N GLY A 152 -27.08 6.29 -2.72
CA GLY A 152 -26.46 6.95 -3.86
C GLY A 152 -24.94 7.12 -3.72
N THR A 153 -24.41 8.16 -4.35
CA THR A 153 -22.96 8.40 -4.46
C THR A 153 -22.53 9.64 -3.71
N VAL A 154 -21.31 9.62 -3.19
CA VAL A 154 -20.60 10.78 -2.64
C VAL A 154 -19.36 11.10 -3.45
N GLN A 155 -18.90 12.35 -3.39
CA GLN A 155 -17.60 12.78 -3.91
C GLN A 155 -16.56 12.76 -2.80
N GLU A 156 -15.31 12.49 -3.16
CA GLU A 156 -14.19 12.49 -2.23
C GLU A 156 -12.95 13.07 -2.90
N GLN A 157 -12.28 13.99 -2.22
CA GLN A 157 -10.88 14.29 -2.48
C GLN A 157 -10.06 13.74 -1.33
N GLU A 158 -8.91 13.16 -1.65
CA GLU A 158 -8.05 12.55 -0.65
C GLU A 158 -6.56 12.82 -0.90
N VAL A 159 -5.81 12.93 0.20
CA VAL A 159 -4.35 13.03 0.21
C VAL A 159 -3.80 11.85 0.98
N VAL A 160 -2.93 11.06 0.36
CA VAL A 160 -2.56 9.73 0.85
C VAL A 160 -1.05 9.53 0.77
N PHE A 161 -0.45 9.02 1.84
CA PHE A 161 0.94 8.57 1.84
C PHE A 161 0.96 7.04 1.77
N TRP A 162 1.55 6.48 0.72
CA TRP A 162 1.59 5.05 0.45
C TRP A 162 2.97 4.47 0.75
N MET A 163 2.99 3.41 1.54
CA MET A 163 4.17 2.59 1.81
C MET A 163 3.98 1.19 1.23
N LEU A 164 4.88 0.77 0.37
CA LEU A 164 4.89 -0.61 -0.10
C LEU A 164 5.65 -1.49 0.89
N THR A 165 5.03 -2.59 1.30
CA THR A 165 5.58 -3.54 2.26
C THR A 165 5.60 -4.95 1.69
N VAL A 166 6.56 -5.75 2.15
CA VAL A 166 6.53 -7.20 2.03
C VAL A 166 6.02 -7.78 3.34
N VAL A 167 5.07 -8.70 3.23
CA VAL A 167 4.44 -9.41 4.34
C VAL A 167 5.04 -10.81 4.40
N GLY A 168 5.37 -11.27 5.59
CA GLY A 168 5.93 -12.59 5.79
C GLY A 168 5.93 -13.02 7.25
N LYS A 169 6.66 -14.10 7.52
CA LYS A 169 6.79 -14.68 8.86
C LYS A 169 8.23 -15.06 9.14
N LYS A 170 8.59 -15.04 10.42
CA LYS A 170 9.87 -15.62 10.87
C LYS A 170 9.73 -17.13 11.02
N VAL A 171 10.61 -17.87 10.34
CA VAL A 171 10.80 -19.30 10.53
C VAL A 171 12.23 -19.49 11.06
N GLY A 172 12.34 -19.64 12.38
CA GLY A 172 13.64 -19.59 13.06
C GLY A 172 14.31 -18.21 12.88
N PRO A 173 15.57 -18.14 12.41
CA PRO A 173 16.26 -16.86 12.18
C PRO A 173 15.92 -16.21 10.81
N VAL A 174 15.17 -16.91 9.95
CA VAL A 174 14.94 -16.48 8.56
C VAL A 174 13.56 -15.84 8.43
N PHE A 175 13.49 -14.72 7.71
CA PHE A 175 12.23 -14.14 7.27
C PHE A 175 11.84 -14.74 5.94
N VAL A 176 10.64 -15.32 5.88
CA VAL A 176 10.05 -15.88 4.67
C VAL A 176 8.98 -14.91 4.18
N ALA A 177 9.25 -14.26 3.05
CA ALA A 177 8.28 -13.39 2.39
C ALA A 177 7.16 -14.22 1.73
N GLU A 178 5.93 -13.76 1.90
CA GLU A 178 4.72 -14.42 1.37
C GLU A 178 4.04 -13.58 0.28
N ARG A 179 3.91 -12.27 0.47
CA ARG A 179 3.17 -11.36 -0.43
C ARG A 179 3.58 -9.90 -0.24
N LEU A 180 3.04 -9.01 -1.07
CA LEU A 180 3.10 -7.56 -0.87
C LEU A 180 1.82 -7.04 -0.24
N ALA A 181 1.92 -5.89 0.43
CA ALA A 181 0.77 -5.09 0.86
C ALA A 181 1.12 -3.60 0.87
N TRP A 182 0.15 -2.76 0.51
CA TRP A 182 0.22 -1.32 0.69
C TRP A 182 -0.22 -0.94 2.10
N PHE A 183 0.62 -0.21 2.83
CA PHE A 183 0.26 0.40 4.10
C PHE A 183 0.07 1.91 3.90
N ILE A 184 -0.97 2.47 4.51
CA ILE A 184 -1.29 3.90 4.46
C ILE A 184 -1.14 4.50 5.86
N PRO A 185 0.04 5.02 6.22
CA PRO A 185 0.25 5.69 7.51
C PRO A 185 -0.56 6.98 7.67
N TYR A 186 -0.81 7.70 6.56
CA TYR A 186 -1.52 8.98 6.57
C TYR A 186 -2.49 9.07 5.40
N ILE A 187 -3.74 9.42 5.71
CA ILE A 187 -4.79 9.67 4.73
C ILE A 187 -5.74 10.76 5.25
N TYR A 188 -6.00 11.74 4.39
CA TYR A 188 -6.88 12.87 4.66
C TYR A 188 -7.97 12.90 3.61
N VAL A 189 -9.21 13.16 4.01
CA VAL A 189 -10.38 13.17 3.11
C VAL A 189 -11.29 14.34 3.42
N ASN A 190 -12.00 14.84 2.41
CA ASN A 190 -12.88 16.02 2.55
C ASN A 190 -14.36 15.68 2.79
N ASN A 191 -14.70 14.41 2.96
CA ASN A 191 -16.08 13.95 3.10
C ASN A 191 -16.22 12.99 4.30
N ALA A 192 -17.25 13.20 5.12
CA ALA A 192 -17.49 12.45 6.33
C ALA A 192 -17.89 10.98 6.07
N THR A 193 -18.64 10.70 5.01
CA THR A 193 -19.05 9.33 4.65
C THR A 193 -17.86 8.40 4.40
N PRO A 194 -16.92 8.70 3.48
CA PRO A 194 -15.76 7.86 3.28
C PRO A 194 -14.76 7.91 4.44
N LEU A 195 -14.73 8.99 5.23
CA LEU A 195 -13.97 9.06 6.49
C LEU A 195 -14.45 8.01 7.49
N VAL A 196 -15.73 8.03 7.84
CA VAL A 196 -16.33 7.12 8.82
C VAL A 196 -16.31 5.68 8.29
N SER A 197 -16.78 5.46 7.07
CA SER A 197 -16.79 4.14 6.43
C SER A 197 -15.38 3.52 6.35
N GLY A 198 -14.37 4.30 5.98
CA GLY A 198 -12.99 3.81 5.90
C GLY A 198 -12.42 3.43 7.27
N ARG A 199 -12.67 4.22 8.31
CA ARG A 199 -12.24 3.95 9.69
C ARG A 199 -12.96 2.73 10.27
N GLU A 200 -14.27 2.67 10.09
CA GLU A 200 -15.13 1.68 10.75
C GLU A 200 -15.13 0.32 10.06
N VAL A 201 -15.01 0.28 8.74
CA VAL A 201 -15.04 -0.99 7.99
C VAL A 201 -13.63 -1.56 7.85
N TYR A 202 -12.69 -0.77 7.31
CA TYR A 202 -11.36 -1.23 6.92
C TYR A 202 -10.25 -0.89 7.92
N GLY A 203 -10.48 0.06 8.82
CA GLY A 203 -9.46 0.50 9.79
C GLY A 203 -8.49 1.55 9.26
N PHE A 204 -8.79 2.22 8.14
CA PHE A 204 -7.98 3.34 7.67
C PHE A 204 -7.94 4.43 8.74
N PHE A 205 -6.77 5.02 9.01
CA PHE A 205 -6.66 6.14 9.93
C PHE A 205 -7.01 7.48 9.27
N LYS A 206 -8.17 7.54 8.60
CA LYS A 206 -8.63 8.74 7.88
C LYS A 206 -8.80 9.92 8.83
N GLN A 207 -8.28 11.07 8.42
CA GLN A 207 -8.47 12.37 9.04
C GLN A 207 -9.29 13.26 8.09
N PHE A 208 -9.98 14.25 8.65
CA PHE A 208 -10.73 15.20 7.83
C PHE A 208 -9.80 16.33 7.36
N GLY A 209 -9.90 16.74 6.10
CA GLY A 209 -9.11 17.83 5.55
C GLY A 209 -9.74 18.43 4.31
N THR A 210 -9.49 19.72 4.09
CA THR A 210 -9.89 20.41 2.86
C THR A 210 -8.76 20.34 1.85
N VAL A 211 -9.06 19.82 0.67
CA VAL A 211 -8.09 19.66 -0.42
C VAL A 211 -8.37 20.70 -1.50
N GLN A 212 -7.32 21.39 -1.96
CA GLN A 212 -7.37 22.16 -3.20
C GLN A 212 -6.50 21.43 -4.22
N MET A 213 -7.06 21.17 -5.40
CA MET A 213 -6.33 20.60 -6.53
C MET A 213 -6.92 21.09 -7.85
N PRO A 214 -6.14 21.13 -8.94
CA PRO A 214 -6.65 21.49 -10.25
C PRO A 214 -7.58 20.40 -10.78
N LYS A 215 -8.47 20.79 -11.69
CA LYS A 215 -9.19 19.83 -12.52
C LYS A 215 -8.22 19.17 -13.50
N ILE A 216 -8.59 17.99 -14.02
CA ILE A 216 -7.75 17.22 -14.94
C ILE A 216 -7.38 17.99 -16.23
N ASP A 217 -8.22 18.93 -16.66
CA ASP A 217 -8.02 19.78 -17.83
C ASP A 217 -7.24 21.07 -17.53
N GLN A 218 -6.79 21.26 -16.29
CA GLN A 218 -6.03 22.42 -15.84
C GLN A 218 -4.57 22.04 -15.56
N PRO A 219 -3.63 22.99 -15.72
CA PRO A 219 -2.24 22.77 -15.35
C PRO A 219 -2.12 22.39 -13.85
N PRO A 220 -1.27 21.38 -13.51
CA PRO A 220 -1.09 20.91 -12.14
C PRO A 220 -0.21 21.85 -11.29
N ASP A 221 -0.54 23.14 -11.20
CA ASP A 221 0.36 24.14 -10.62
C ASP A 221 0.43 24.11 -9.10
N LEU A 222 -0.68 23.79 -8.43
CA LEU A 222 -0.78 23.84 -6.97
C LEU A 222 -1.78 22.83 -6.43
N PHE A 223 -1.34 22.10 -5.42
CA PHE A 223 -2.16 21.24 -4.59
C PHE A 223 -1.98 21.65 -3.13
N THR A 224 -3.04 21.64 -2.33
CA THR A 224 -2.98 21.98 -0.91
C THR A 224 -3.82 21.06 -0.06
N LEU A 225 -3.41 20.91 1.19
CA LEU A 225 -4.18 20.25 2.24
C LEU A 225 -4.21 21.14 3.49
N ASP A 226 -5.42 21.52 3.88
CA ASP A 226 -5.71 22.19 5.14
C ASP A 226 -6.42 21.19 6.07
N THR A 227 -6.03 21.11 7.34
CA THR A 227 -6.63 20.19 8.32
C THR A 227 -6.51 20.73 9.73
N LEU A 228 -7.24 20.11 10.65
CA LEU A 228 -7.17 20.40 12.07
C LEU A 228 -5.81 19.98 12.64
N VAL A 229 -5.08 20.93 13.21
CA VAL A 229 -3.74 20.73 13.75
C VAL A 229 -3.55 21.36 15.12
N PHE A 230 -2.61 20.79 15.87
CA PHE A 230 -2.06 21.34 17.11
C PHE A 230 -0.60 21.69 16.85
N LYS A 231 -0.27 22.97 16.94
CA LYS A 231 1.11 23.44 16.74
C LYS A 231 2.07 22.77 17.72
N GLU A 232 1.69 22.74 18.98
CA GLU A 232 2.42 22.14 20.08
C GLU A 232 1.45 21.32 20.94
N PHE A 233 1.97 20.45 21.79
CA PHE A 233 1.14 19.73 22.77
C PHE A 233 1.34 20.33 24.15
N THR A 234 0.44 21.23 24.52
CA THR A 234 0.30 21.76 25.89
C THR A 234 -1.18 21.75 26.29
N PRO A 235 -1.51 21.77 27.59
CA PRO A 235 -2.91 21.83 28.05
C PRO A 235 -3.68 23.05 27.53
N GLU A 236 -2.99 24.13 27.14
CA GLU A 236 -3.58 25.39 26.68
C GLU A 236 -3.66 25.49 25.15
N THR A 237 -3.00 24.59 24.41
CA THR A 237 -2.99 24.66 22.94
C THR A 237 -4.39 24.38 22.40
N LYS A 238 -4.89 25.30 21.58
CA LYS A 238 -6.13 25.12 20.83
C LYS A 238 -5.83 24.56 19.45
N ALA A 239 -6.67 23.63 19.01
CA ALA A 239 -6.65 23.17 17.64
C ALA A 239 -7.03 24.32 16.70
N ILE A 240 -6.38 24.38 15.54
CA ILE A 240 -6.67 25.33 14.46
C ILE A 240 -6.77 24.58 13.15
N GLU A 241 -7.59 25.07 12.23
CA GLU A 241 -7.51 24.66 10.83
C GLU A 241 -6.33 25.41 10.20
N ALA A 242 -5.36 24.67 9.65
CA ALA A 242 -4.21 25.29 9.01
C ALA A 242 -3.69 24.43 7.85
N ARG A 243 -2.93 25.09 6.96
CA ARG A 243 -2.20 24.46 5.87
C ARG A 243 -1.20 23.45 6.42
N LEU A 244 -1.39 22.17 6.13
CA LEU A 244 -0.44 21.12 6.48
C LEU A 244 0.61 20.92 5.39
N LEU A 245 0.19 20.82 4.12
CA LEU A 245 1.12 20.65 3.01
C LEU A 245 0.68 21.34 1.72
N GLU A 246 1.66 21.61 0.87
CA GLU A 246 1.51 22.10 -0.51
C GLU A 246 2.39 21.31 -1.45
N VAL A 247 1.88 20.96 -2.63
CA VAL A 247 2.73 20.55 -3.76
C VAL A 247 2.61 21.62 -4.84
N ARG A 248 3.74 22.19 -5.24
CA ARG A 248 3.80 23.28 -6.22
C ARG A 248 4.65 22.89 -7.41
N ARG A 249 4.17 23.16 -8.61
CA ARG A 249 5.01 23.11 -9.81
C ARG A 249 5.94 24.33 -9.80
N VAL A 250 7.23 24.10 -9.69
CA VAL A 250 8.26 25.15 -9.59
C VAL A 250 8.96 25.42 -10.92
N TRP A 251 8.88 24.46 -11.85
CA TRP A 251 9.36 24.63 -13.22
C TRP A 251 8.47 23.85 -14.16
N GLN A 252 8.05 24.50 -15.24
CA GLN A 252 7.37 23.84 -16.34
C GLN A 252 8.41 23.39 -17.36
N GLY A 253 8.50 22.07 -17.57
CA GLY A 253 9.44 21.52 -18.50
C GLY A 253 8.99 21.62 -19.94
N GLU A 254 9.96 21.64 -20.86
CA GLU A 254 9.64 21.40 -22.26
C GLU A 254 9.02 20.00 -22.40
N LYS A 255 8.10 19.84 -23.36
CA LYS A 255 7.54 18.53 -23.70
C LYS A 255 8.68 17.62 -24.17
N HIS A 256 9.24 16.87 -23.22
CA HIS A 256 10.32 15.94 -23.50
C HIS A 256 9.74 14.73 -24.24
N PRO A 257 10.42 14.15 -25.25
CA PRO A 257 9.96 12.92 -25.92
C PRO A 257 9.74 11.74 -24.96
N SER A 258 10.35 11.79 -23.77
CA SER A 258 10.16 10.81 -22.68
C SER A 258 8.96 11.09 -21.77
N VAL A 259 8.26 12.21 -21.91
CA VAL A 259 6.94 12.42 -21.30
C VAL A 259 5.99 11.46 -22.02
N LYS A 260 5.78 10.31 -21.39
CA LYS A 260 4.95 9.23 -21.91
C LYS A 260 3.53 9.42 -21.41
N THR A 261 2.59 9.39 -22.33
CA THR A 261 1.21 9.01 -22.00
C THR A 261 1.11 7.49 -22.04
N TRP A 262 0.31 6.93 -21.15
CA TRP A 262 0.09 5.50 -21.02
C TRP A 262 -1.36 5.20 -21.38
N GLY A 263 -1.56 4.27 -22.30
CA GLY A 263 -2.89 3.84 -22.73
C GLY A 263 -3.47 2.71 -21.88
N ASN A 264 -2.63 2.02 -21.10
CA ASN A 264 -3.03 0.95 -20.20
C ASN A 264 -2.22 0.99 -18.88
N PHE A 265 -2.74 0.28 -17.89
CA PHE A 265 -2.17 0.25 -16.54
C PHE A 265 -0.79 -0.41 -16.51
N GLU A 266 -0.58 -1.49 -17.27
CA GLU A 266 0.68 -2.25 -17.28
C GLU A 266 1.86 -1.39 -17.77
N GLU A 267 1.64 -0.59 -18.82
CA GLU A 267 2.62 0.38 -19.30
C GLU A 267 2.96 1.44 -18.24
N GLY A 268 1.93 1.98 -17.58
CA GLY A 268 2.10 3.00 -16.55
C GLY A 268 2.85 2.48 -15.33
N ILE A 269 2.42 1.35 -14.76
CA ILE A 269 3.07 0.78 -13.59
C ILE A 269 4.49 0.30 -13.91
N SER A 270 4.72 -0.27 -15.10
CA SER A 270 6.07 -0.64 -15.54
C SER A 270 6.98 0.57 -15.66
N ALA A 271 6.49 1.68 -16.24
CA ALA A 271 7.26 2.91 -16.34
C ALA A 271 7.61 3.47 -14.96
N ILE A 272 6.63 3.56 -14.05
CA ILE A 272 6.83 4.06 -12.69
C ILE A 272 7.78 3.16 -11.90
N SER A 273 7.60 1.84 -11.95
CA SER A 273 8.49 0.89 -11.27
C SER A 273 9.92 1.00 -11.78
N ASN A 274 10.15 1.03 -13.10
CA ASN A 274 11.50 1.17 -13.66
C ASN A 274 12.21 2.48 -13.26
N LEU A 275 11.46 3.51 -12.87
CA LEU A 275 11.99 4.79 -12.40
C LEU A 275 12.26 4.79 -10.89
N LEU A 276 11.46 4.05 -10.12
CA LEU A 276 11.59 3.96 -8.65
C LEU A 276 12.55 2.87 -8.19
N PHE A 277 12.75 1.83 -9.00
CA PHE A 277 13.60 0.69 -8.71
C PHE A 277 14.78 0.65 -9.69
N ASP A 278 15.95 0.16 -9.25
CA ASP A 278 17.10 -0.04 -10.14
C ASP A 278 16.72 -0.91 -11.35
N LYS A 279 17.49 -0.80 -12.45
CA LYS A 279 17.18 -1.33 -13.80
C LYS A 279 16.67 -2.78 -13.92
N ASN A 280 16.83 -3.61 -12.88
CA ASN A 280 16.33 -4.98 -12.89
C ASN A 280 14.94 -5.15 -12.25
N ASN A 281 14.35 -4.12 -11.63
CA ASN A 281 13.16 -4.20 -10.76
C ASN A 281 13.27 -5.28 -9.66
N GLU A 282 14.51 -5.61 -9.29
CA GLU A 282 14.82 -6.59 -8.27
C GLU A 282 14.93 -5.87 -6.93
N ILE A 283 14.02 -6.17 -6.02
CA ILE A 283 14.23 -5.83 -4.61
C ILE A 283 14.94 -7.01 -3.95
N LEU A 284 15.94 -6.70 -3.13
CA LEU A 284 16.49 -7.69 -2.21
C LEU A 284 15.48 -7.85 -1.08
N ILE A 285 14.77 -8.99 -1.04
CA ILE A 285 13.90 -9.27 0.10
C ILE A 285 14.77 -9.39 1.36
N PRO A 286 14.53 -8.57 2.39
CA PRO A 286 15.33 -8.61 3.61
C PRO A 286 15.28 -10.01 4.24
N GLY A 287 16.42 -10.69 4.33
CA GLY A 287 16.56 -12.00 4.98
C GLY A 287 16.64 -13.22 4.04
N LEU A 288 16.32 -13.08 2.74
CA LEU A 288 16.44 -14.16 1.76
C LEU A 288 17.63 -13.98 0.80
N GLY A 289 18.04 -12.74 0.54
CA GLY A 289 19.11 -12.45 -0.43
C GLY A 289 18.76 -12.83 -1.87
N LEU A 290 17.50 -13.20 -2.14
CA LEU A 290 17.01 -13.55 -3.47
C LEU A 290 16.39 -12.31 -4.13
N PRO A 291 16.68 -12.07 -5.42
CA PRO A 291 16.04 -11.02 -6.19
C PRO A 291 14.55 -11.35 -6.36
N PHE A 292 13.68 -10.46 -5.92
CA PHE A 292 12.24 -10.55 -6.16
C PHE A 292 11.87 -9.59 -7.28
N ASN A 293 11.30 -10.12 -8.36
CA ASN A 293 10.79 -9.31 -9.46
C ASN A 293 9.48 -8.65 -9.01
N LEU A 294 9.63 -7.47 -8.43
CA LEU A 294 8.54 -6.69 -7.87
C LEU A 294 7.50 -6.32 -8.93
N LEU A 295 7.96 -6.02 -10.14
CA LEU A 295 7.12 -5.58 -11.24
C LEU A 295 6.12 -6.66 -11.67
N ASN A 296 6.57 -7.91 -11.84
CA ASN A 296 5.67 -9.00 -12.18
C ASN A 296 4.57 -9.17 -11.12
N TYR A 297 4.91 -9.04 -9.83
CA TYR A 297 3.91 -9.14 -8.78
C TYR A 297 2.90 -7.98 -8.83
N LEU A 298 3.37 -6.75 -9.06
CA LEU A 298 2.51 -5.56 -9.17
C LEU A 298 1.54 -5.64 -10.37
N ILE A 299 1.98 -6.27 -11.46
CA ILE A 299 1.15 -6.47 -12.67
C ILE A 299 0.17 -7.64 -12.49
N GLU A 300 0.66 -8.78 -12.02
CA GLU A 300 -0.09 -10.03 -12.03
C GLU A 300 -1.03 -10.21 -10.83
N LYS A 301 -0.81 -9.45 -9.75
CA LYS A 301 -1.53 -9.64 -8.48
C LYS A 301 -2.17 -8.34 -8.00
N VAL A 302 -3.40 -8.46 -7.49
CA VAL A 302 -4.01 -7.39 -6.70
C VAL A 302 -3.25 -7.28 -5.37
N VAL A 303 -2.48 -6.21 -5.20
CA VAL A 303 -1.78 -5.93 -3.94
C VAL A 303 -2.78 -5.32 -2.94
N PRO A 304 -3.08 -6.00 -1.82
CA PRO A 304 -4.06 -5.49 -0.86
C PRO A 304 -3.52 -4.29 -0.09
N LEU A 305 -4.44 -3.50 0.46
CA LEU A 305 -4.14 -2.51 1.48
C LEU A 305 -4.25 -3.18 2.85
N VAL A 306 -3.25 -2.98 3.71
CA VAL A 306 -3.27 -3.42 5.11
C VAL A 306 -3.52 -2.23 6.04
N ASN A 307 -4.37 -2.40 7.04
CA ASN A 307 -4.63 -1.39 8.07
C ASN A 307 -4.83 -2.01 9.45
N LEU A 308 -4.48 -1.25 10.50
CA LEU A 308 -4.79 -1.57 11.88
C LEU A 308 -6.16 -1.00 12.26
N LYS A 309 -7.19 -1.85 12.23
CA LYS A 309 -8.53 -1.51 12.70
C LYS A 309 -8.60 -1.63 14.21
N GLN A 310 -8.85 -0.53 14.91
CA GLN A 310 -8.99 -0.54 16.35
C GLN A 310 -9.95 0.53 16.89
N PHE A 311 -10.63 0.21 17.98
CA PHE A 311 -11.53 1.12 18.69
C PHE A 311 -11.17 1.17 20.16
N ARG A 312 -11.19 2.37 20.75
CA ARG A 312 -10.94 2.56 22.18
C ARG A 312 -12.05 1.91 22.99
N ASP A 313 -11.66 1.28 24.09
CA ASP A 313 -12.60 0.80 25.09
C ASP A 313 -13.23 1.98 25.86
N ALA A 314 -14.50 1.84 26.24
CA ALA A 314 -15.22 2.89 26.97
C ALA A 314 -14.91 2.87 28.48
N GLU A 315 -14.57 1.71 29.05
CA GLU A 315 -14.23 1.57 30.47
C GLU A 315 -12.78 2.02 30.74
N ASP A 316 -11.84 1.65 29.86
CA ASP A 316 -10.46 2.13 29.88
C ASP A 316 -10.01 2.57 28.48
N SER A 317 -10.18 3.86 28.16
CA SER A 317 -9.89 4.45 26.84
C SER A 317 -8.43 4.41 26.40
N ARG A 318 -7.52 3.95 27.28
CA ARG A 318 -6.12 3.65 26.94
C ARG A 318 -5.97 2.29 26.25
N LYS A 319 -6.99 1.43 26.33
CA LYS A 319 -7.04 0.11 25.71
C LYS A 319 -7.96 0.11 24.49
N ALA A 320 -7.82 -0.93 23.67
CA ALA A 320 -8.70 -1.18 22.54
C ALA A 320 -9.71 -2.29 22.89
N CYS A 321 -11.01 -2.03 22.67
CA CYS A 321 -12.06 -3.06 22.79
C CYS A 321 -12.13 -3.97 21.54
N TYR A 322 -11.52 -3.51 20.44
CA TYR A 322 -11.30 -4.28 19.23
C TYR A 322 -9.96 -3.86 18.63
N GLN A 323 -9.17 -4.82 18.17
CA GLN A 323 -7.92 -4.57 17.44
C GLN A 323 -7.63 -5.71 16.46
N ALA A 324 -7.46 -5.38 15.19
CA ALA A 324 -7.20 -6.34 14.13
C ALA A 324 -6.41 -5.74 12.96
N LEU A 325 -5.67 -6.58 12.25
CA LEU A 325 -5.09 -6.25 10.95
C LEU A 325 -6.07 -6.69 9.85
N ILE A 326 -6.47 -5.74 9.01
CA ILE A 326 -7.42 -5.96 7.92
C ILE A 326 -6.70 -5.76 6.59
N GLU A 327 -6.77 -6.76 5.71
CA GLU A 327 -6.33 -6.65 4.32
C GLU A 327 -7.52 -6.47 3.39
N SER A 328 -7.48 -5.44 2.54
CA SER A 328 -8.59 -5.07 1.65
C SER A 328 -8.08 -4.91 0.22
N PRO A 329 -8.53 -5.76 -0.72
CA PRO A 329 -8.09 -5.65 -2.11
C PRO A 329 -8.64 -4.39 -2.79
N MET A 330 -7.76 -3.64 -3.47
CA MET A 330 -8.13 -2.58 -4.40
C MET A 330 -8.03 -3.12 -5.82
N GLN A 331 -9.17 -3.30 -6.47
CA GLN A 331 -9.22 -3.90 -7.81
C GLN A 331 -9.49 -2.83 -8.85
N LEU A 332 -8.52 -2.61 -9.74
CA LEU A 332 -8.67 -1.79 -10.94
C LEU A 332 -9.80 -2.36 -11.81
N GLN A 333 -10.71 -1.49 -12.26
CA GLN A 333 -11.81 -1.85 -13.15
C GLN A 333 -11.54 -1.37 -14.57
N THR A 334 -11.34 -0.06 -14.72
CA THR A 334 -11.09 0.59 -16.01
C THR A 334 -9.90 1.53 -15.89
N PHE A 335 -8.96 1.45 -16.82
CA PHE A 335 -7.88 2.44 -16.94
C PHE A 335 -8.18 3.36 -18.10
N HIS A 336 -8.32 4.65 -17.83
CA HIS A 336 -8.67 5.67 -18.81
C HIS A 336 -7.44 6.35 -19.40
N GLY A 337 -6.34 6.39 -18.64
CA GLY A 337 -5.05 6.90 -19.11
C GLY A 337 -4.09 7.25 -17.99
N GLY A 338 -2.85 7.57 -18.36
CA GLY A 338 -1.88 8.14 -17.43
C GLY A 338 -0.81 8.93 -18.15
N GLU A 339 -0.05 9.72 -17.40
CA GLU A 339 0.98 10.62 -17.91
C GLU A 339 2.13 10.74 -16.92
N LEU A 340 3.36 10.67 -17.42
CA LEU A 340 4.55 11.06 -16.67
C LEU A 340 4.70 12.58 -16.72
N LEU A 341 4.47 13.28 -15.61
CA LEU A 341 4.57 14.74 -15.56
C LEU A 341 6.03 15.19 -15.50
N GLY A 342 6.86 14.48 -14.76
CA GLY A 342 8.30 14.76 -14.67
C GLY A 342 9.08 13.72 -13.90
N PHE A 343 10.38 13.62 -14.20
CA PHE A 343 11.32 12.78 -13.47
C PHE A 343 12.74 13.38 -13.49
N ASP A 344 13.35 13.48 -12.31
CA ASP A 344 14.65 14.10 -12.05
C ASP A 344 14.82 15.45 -12.77
N ASP A 345 15.52 15.45 -13.90
CA ASP A 345 15.88 16.66 -14.67
C ASP A 345 15.07 16.84 -15.95
N PHE A 346 14.03 16.04 -16.18
CA PHE A 346 13.14 16.19 -17.35
C PHE A 346 11.66 16.30 -16.96
N GLY A 347 10.88 16.98 -17.81
CA GLY A 347 9.46 17.27 -17.56
C GLY A 347 9.26 18.32 -16.46
N ASP A 348 8.06 18.39 -15.89
CA ASP A 348 7.73 19.36 -14.85
C ASP A 348 8.47 19.05 -13.54
N LYS A 349 8.98 20.09 -12.85
CA LYS A 349 9.58 19.95 -11.51
C LYS A 349 8.60 20.42 -10.45
N PHE A 350 8.47 19.62 -9.40
CA PHE A 350 7.58 19.87 -8.27
C PHE A 350 8.37 19.98 -6.96
N GLU A 351 7.83 20.77 -6.04
CA GLU A 351 8.33 20.89 -4.68
C GLU A 351 7.17 20.68 -3.71
N LEU A 352 7.41 19.85 -2.69
CA LEU A 352 6.51 19.61 -1.58
C LEU A 352 6.94 20.45 -0.38
N THR A 353 6.03 21.28 0.14
CA THR A 353 6.20 21.94 1.43
C THR A 353 5.34 21.24 2.48
N ILE A 354 5.92 20.89 3.63
CA ILE A 354 5.17 20.38 4.80
C ILE A 354 5.41 21.29 6.00
N ASN A 355 4.34 21.86 6.54
CA ASN A 355 4.38 22.68 7.74
C ASN A 355 4.46 21.81 9.00
N LYS A 356 5.23 22.29 9.98
CA LYS A 356 5.53 21.56 11.22
C LYS A 356 4.41 21.76 12.24
N PHE A 357 3.69 20.68 12.55
CA PHE A 357 2.72 20.63 13.64
C PHE A 357 2.97 19.39 14.51
N ALA A 358 2.90 19.53 15.83
CA ALA A 358 3.09 18.40 16.76
C ALA A 358 2.07 17.26 16.52
N SER A 359 0.85 17.60 16.09
CA SER A 359 -0.19 16.62 15.75
C SER A 359 -0.03 15.92 14.41
N GLN A 360 0.89 16.38 13.55
CA GLN A 360 1.12 15.83 12.21
C GLN A 360 2.61 15.53 12.00
N PRO A 361 3.19 14.53 12.70
CA PRO A 361 4.63 14.25 12.70
C PRO A 361 5.10 13.51 11.43
N ILE A 362 4.51 13.79 10.26
CA ILE A 362 4.70 13.06 9.00
C ILE A 362 6.19 12.98 8.62
N VAL A 363 6.89 14.11 8.67
CA VAL A 363 8.30 14.20 8.28
C VAL A 363 9.19 13.37 9.21
N GLN A 364 8.92 13.39 10.52
CA GLN A 364 9.70 12.65 11.51
C GLN A 364 9.38 11.16 11.52
N GLU A 365 8.10 10.78 11.42
CA GLU A 365 7.67 9.37 11.43
C GLU A 365 8.10 8.64 10.17
N LEU A 366 7.98 9.27 8.99
CA LEU A 366 8.38 8.66 7.72
C LEU A 366 9.86 8.89 7.40
N GLY A 367 10.55 9.77 8.13
CA GLY A 367 11.92 10.15 7.86
C GLY A 367 12.09 10.80 6.48
N LEU A 368 11.22 11.76 6.16
CA LEU A 368 11.20 12.40 4.84
C LEU A 368 12.39 13.34 4.67
N TYR A 369 13.12 13.16 3.56
CA TYR A 369 14.27 13.98 3.18
C TYR A 369 15.30 14.11 4.33
N THR A 370 15.83 15.31 4.58
CA THR A 370 16.76 15.60 5.68
C THR A 370 16.07 15.92 7.00
N GLY A 371 14.74 15.88 7.06
CA GLY A 371 13.96 16.39 8.20
C GLY A 371 14.00 17.93 8.34
N TYR A 372 13.31 18.44 9.35
CA TYR A 372 13.25 19.88 9.62
C TYR A 372 14.59 20.42 10.14
N SER A 373 15.07 21.50 9.53
CA SER A 373 16.19 22.27 10.09
C SER A 373 15.82 22.86 11.46
N PRO A 374 16.78 22.99 12.40
CA PRO A 374 16.53 23.61 13.70
C PRO A 374 15.85 24.98 13.59
N GLY A 375 14.75 25.17 14.31
CA GLY A 375 13.97 26.42 14.29
C GLY A 375 13.09 26.64 13.05
N SER A 376 13.05 25.70 12.09
CA SER A 376 12.16 25.82 10.92
C SER A 376 10.73 25.39 11.24
N GLU A 377 9.78 26.19 10.74
CA GLU A 377 8.33 25.94 10.84
C GLU A 377 7.80 25.08 9.68
N SER A 378 8.62 24.82 8.66
CA SER A 378 8.29 23.97 7.51
C SER A 378 9.54 23.36 6.89
N ILE A 379 9.35 22.38 6.02
CA ILE A 379 10.39 21.78 5.16
C ILE A 379 9.95 21.87 3.71
N GLN A 380 10.91 22.12 2.82
CA GLN A 380 10.75 22.01 1.37
C GLN A 380 11.48 20.77 0.88
N ILE A 381 10.79 19.95 0.09
CA ILE A 381 11.28 18.66 -0.39
C ILE A 381 11.14 18.65 -1.92
N PRO A 382 12.25 18.55 -2.67
CA PRO A 382 12.18 18.39 -4.12
C PRO A 382 11.57 17.03 -4.47
N ILE A 383 10.65 17.02 -5.44
CA ILE A 383 10.03 15.79 -5.93
C ILE A 383 10.78 15.27 -7.14
N LYS A 384 11.23 14.01 -7.07
CA LYS A 384 11.98 13.35 -8.15
C LYS A 384 11.10 12.71 -9.21
N LEU A 385 9.88 12.31 -8.88
CA LEU A 385 8.95 11.66 -9.81
C LEU A 385 7.56 12.22 -9.59
N ALA A 386 6.92 12.68 -10.67
CA ALA A 386 5.54 13.13 -10.68
C ALA A 386 4.78 12.47 -11.84
N PHE A 387 3.58 11.95 -11.57
CA PHE A 387 2.73 11.30 -12.57
C PHE A 387 1.25 11.58 -12.32
N LEU A 388 0.45 11.39 -13.37
CA LEU A 388 -1.01 11.45 -13.35
C LEU A 388 -1.58 10.11 -13.80
N LEU A 389 -2.61 9.61 -13.13
CA LEU A 389 -3.39 8.44 -13.53
C LEU A 389 -4.89 8.76 -13.52
N ASN A 390 -5.63 8.18 -14.46
CA ASN A 390 -7.09 8.24 -14.51
C ASN A 390 -7.69 6.84 -14.63
N PHE A 391 -8.51 6.43 -13.66
CA PHE A 391 -9.04 5.07 -13.58
C PHE A 391 -10.30 4.93 -12.71
N ASP A 392 -10.95 3.78 -12.83
CA ASP A 392 -12.02 3.31 -11.95
C ASP A 392 -11.54 2.11 -11.17
N PHE A 393 -12.00 1.95 -9.93
CA PHE A 393 -11.61 0.82 -9.10
C PHE A 393 -12.70 0.47 -8.08
N THR A 394 -12.55 -0.70 -7.46
CA THR A 394 -13.41 -1.15 -6.36
C THR A 394 -12.56 -1.47 -5.15
N PHE A 395 -13.00 -1.04 -3.96
CA PHE A 395 -12.54 -1.61 -2.71
C PHE A 395 -13.38 -2.85 -2.39
N GLN A 396 -12.74 -4.01 -2.44
CA GLN A 396 -13.37 -5.29 -2.15
C GLN A 396 -13.57 -5.48 -0.64
N ASN A 397 -14.25 -6.56 -0.27
CA ASN A 397 -14.45 -6.88 1.15
C ASN A 397 -13.12 -7.07 1.87
N GLY A 398 -12.99 -6.47 3.04
CA GLY A 398 -11.84 -6.62 3.92
C GLY A 398 -11.80 -8.01 4.56
N THR A 399 -10.60 -8.55 4.71
CA THR A 399 -10.33 -9.81 5.39
C THR A 399 -9.48 -9.55 6.63
N THR A 400 -9.92 -10.06 7.77
CA THR A 400 -9.11 -10.05 9.00
C THR A 400 -7.98 -11.05 8.86
N VAL A 401 -6.74 -10.58 8.81
CA VAL A 401 -5.54 -11.45 8.73
C VAL A 401 -4.94 -11.74 10.09
N TRP A 402 -5.21 -10.88 11.07
CA TRP A 402 -4.89 -11.10 12.48
C TRP A 402 -5.87 -10.32 13.36
N GLN A 403 -6.20 -10.84 14.53
CA GLN A 403 -7.03 -10.16 15.52
C GLN A 403 -6.57 -10.48 16.93
N ALA A 404 -6.49 -9.46 17.79
CA ALA A 404 -6.19 -9.63 19.19
C ALA A 404 -7.28 -10.49 19.87
N GLN A 405 -6.86 -11.39 20.77
CA GLN A 405 -7.82 -12.17 21.56
C GLN A 405 -8.71 -11.22 22.39
N GLN A 406 -10.02 -11.30 22.18
CA GLN A 406 -11.00 -10.61 23.01
C GLN A 406 -11.17 -11.37 24.32
N LYS A 407 -11.30 -10.63 25.43
CA LYS A 407 -11.54 -11.20 26.76
C LYS A 407 -12.96 -11.72 26.93
#